data_AF-A0A2J4PTJ1-F1
#
_entry.id   AF-A0A2J4PTJ1-F1
#
_cell.length_a   1.000
_cell.length_b   1.000
_cell.length_c   1.000
_cell.angle_alpha   90.00
_cell.angle_beta   90.00
_cell.angle_gamma   90.00
#
_symmetry.space_group_name_H-M   'P 1'
#
loop_
_entity.id
_entity.type
_entity.pdbx_description
1 polymer ?
#
loop_
_entity_poly.entity_id
_entity_poly.type
_entity_poly.pdbx_seq_one_letter_code
_entity_poly.pdbx_strand_id
1 'polypeptide(L)'
;RIITPLVSGVVVMIIGLSLIQVGLTSIGGGYAAMADHTFGAPKNLLLAGIVLALIIILNRQRNPYLRIASLVIAMAAGYLAAWLLDMLPANTAPTESSLIMVPTPLYYGLGIDWNLLLPLMLVFMITSLETIGDITATSDVSEQPVSGPLYMKRLKGGVLANGLNSFVSAVFNTFPNSCFGQNNGVIQLTGVASRYVGFVVALMLIVLGLFPAVSGFVQHIPEPVLGGATLVMFGTIAASGVRIVSREPLNRRAILIIALSLAVGLGVSQQPLILQFAPDWLKNLLSSGIAAGGITAIILNLIFPPEKN
;
A
#
# COMPACT_ATOMS: atom_id res chain seq x y z
N ARG A 1 -8.68 12.85 -19.31
CA ARG A 1 -8.85 14.31 -19.06
C ARG A 1 -8.89 14.59 -17.56
N ILE A 2 -9.78 13.95 -16.80
CA ILE A 2 -9.80 14.06 -15.33
C ILE A 2 -8.59 13.33 -14.72
N ILE A 3 -8.34 12.11 -15.18
CA ILE A 3 -7.21 11.28 -14.77
C ILE A 3 -6.05 11.52 -15.72
N THR A 4 -4.99 12.14 -15.21
CA THR A 4 -3.70 12.33 -15.89
C THR A 4 -2.61 11.61 -15.09
N PRO A 5 -1.44 11.32 -15.70
CA PRO A 5 -0.24 10.90 -14.98
C PRO A 5 0.07 11.80 -13.78
N LEU A 6 -0.08 13.12 -13.92
CA LEU A 6 0.06 14.07 -12.82
C LEU A 6 -0.87 13.76 -11.65
N VAL A 7 -2.18 13.66 -11.88
CA VAL A 7 -3.17 13.39 -10.82
C VAL A 7 -2.93 12.01 -10.19
N SER A 8 -2.70 10.99 -11.02
CA SER A 8 -2.51 9.62 -10.55
C SER A 8 -1.25 9.49 -9.69
N GLY A 9 -0.15 10.09 -10.14
CA GLY A 9 1.11 10.04 -9.40
C GLY A 9 1.09 10.84 -8.10
N VAL A 10 0.38 11.99 -8.06
CA VAL A 10 0.16 12.74 -6.81
C VAL A 10 -0.63 11.91 -5.80
N VAL A 11 -1.70 11.23 -6.24
CA VAL A 11 -2.50 10.37 -5.38
C VAL A 11 -1.66 9.21 -4.83
N VAL A 12 -0.91 8.50 -5.68
CA VAL A 12 -0.01 7.41 -5.25
C VAL A 12 1.05 7.91 -4.27
N MET A 13 1.59 9.11 -4.49
CA MET A 13 2.56 9.73 -3.59
C MET A 13 1.95 10.04 -2.21
N ILE A 14 0.73 10.56 -2.15
CA ILE A 14 0.02 10.81 -0.88
C ILE A 14 -0.26 9.50 -0.14
N ILE A 15 -0.69 8.45 -0.85
CA ILE A 15 -0.89 7.11 -0.27
C ILE A 15 0.40 6.66 0.41
N GLY A 16 1.51 6.61 -0.33
CA GLY A 16 2.80 6.20 0.22
C GLY A 16 3.23 7.04 1.43
N LEU A 17 3.15 8.37 1.32
CA LEU A 17 3.57 9.28 2.40
C LEU A 17 2.69 9.20 3.65
N SER A 18 1.37 9.03 3.50
CA SER A 18 0.46 8.87 4.64
C SER A 18 0.68 7.54 5.37
N LEU A 19 1.01 6.46 4.63
CA LEU A 19 1.26 5.14 5.22
C LEU A 19 2.62 5.03 5.93
N ILE A 20 3.58 5.91 5.62
CA ILE A 20 4.84 6.00 6.38
C ILE A 20 4.58 6.21 7.88
N GLN A 21 3.56 7.01 8.24
CA GLN A 21 3.20 7.21 9.64
C GLN A 21 2.80 5.90 10.32
N VAL A 22 2.04 5.04 9.62
CA VAL A 22 1.65 3.70 10.12
C VAL A 22 2.89 2.83 10.30
N GLY A 23 3.81 2.83 9.33
CA GLY A 23 5.09 2.12 9.45
C GLY A 23 5.92 2.58 10.66
N LEU A 24 5.99 3.90 10.89
CA LEU A 24 6.67 4.47 12.06
C LEU A 24 5.99 4.08 13.38
N THR A 25 4.65 4.02 13.41
CA THR A 25 3.91 3.50 14.56
C THR A 25 4.29 2.04 14.85
N SER A 26 4.35 1.18 13.83
CA SER A 26 4.81 -0.21 14.01
C SER A 26 6.27 -0.30 14.47
N ILE A 27 7.17 0.53 13.93
CA ILE A 27 8.58 0.63 14.37
C ILE A 27 8.69 0.94 15.87
N GLY A 28 7.83 1.83 16.38
CA GLY A 28 7.80 2.17 17.80
C GLY A 28 7.25 1.08 18.71
N GLY A 29 6.75 -0.03 18.17
CA GLY A 29 6.09 -1.11 18.93
C GLY A 29 4.57 -1.17 18.78
N GLY A 30 4.01 -0.43 17.83
CA GLY A 30 2.57 -0.41 17.55
C GLY A 30 1.75 0.37 18.59
N TYR A 31 0.43 0.27 18.46
CA TYR A 31 -0.50 0.96 19.37
C TYR A 31 -0.48 0.42 20.80
N ALA A 32 -0.12 -0.84 21.00
CA ALA A 32 0.07 -1.42 22.34
C ALA A 32 1.20 -0.69 23.10
N ALA A 33 2.35 -0.47 22.45
CA ALA A 33 3.45 0.26 23.07
C ALA A 33 3.10 1.74 23.36
N MET A 34 2.22 2.36 22.57
CA MET A 34 1.71 3.71 22.88
C MET A 34 0.84 3.71 24.14
N ALA A 35 -0.05 2.72 24.28
CA ALA A 35 -0.92 2.58 25.44
C ALA A 35 -0.10 2.31 26.72
N ASP A 36 0.95 1.49 26.62
CA ASP A 36 1.81 1.13 27.74
C ASP A 36 2.95 2.14 27.99
N HIS A 37 2.95 3.29 27.32
CA HIS A 37 3.99 4.32 27.41
C HIS A 37 5.43 3.83 27.11
N THR A 38 5.56 2.74 26.34
CA THR A 38 6.82 2.14 25.90
C THR A 38 7.12 2.40 24.41
N PHE A 39 6.35 3.29 23.78
CA PHE A 39 6.53 3.66 22.38
C PHE A 39 7.95 4.16 22.09
N GLY A 40 8.60 3.59 21.09
CA GLY A 40 9.98 3.92 20.74
C GLY A 40 11.02 3.38 21.72
N ALA A 41 10.68 2.37 22.53
CA ALA A 41 11.66 1.69 23.38
C ALA A 41 12.89 1.26 22.56
N PRO A 42 14.12 1.35 23.11
CA PRO A 42 15.35 1.06 22.38
C PRO A 42 15.36 -0.32 21.73
N LYS A 43 14.74 -1.33 22.37
CA LYS A 43 14.61 -2.68 21.81
C LYS A 43 13.77 -2.72 20.52
N ASN A 44 12.65 -1.98 20.48
CA ASN A 44 11.80 -1.89 19.29
C ASN A 44 12.54 -1.20 18.14
N LEU A 45 13.18 -0.07 18.44
CA LEU A 45 13.96 0.67 17.45
C LEU A 45 15.17 -0.13 16.95
N LEU A 46 15.82 -0.91 17.82
CA LEU A 46 16.90 -1.80 17.43
C LEU A 46 16.43 -2.87 16.45
N LEU A 47 15.31 -3.56 16.73
CA LEU A 47 14.76 -4.57 15.83
C LEU A 47 14.40 -3.98 14.46
N ALA A 48 13.66 -2.87 14.45
CA ALA A 48 13.32 -2.17 13.22
C ALA A 48 14.57 -1.71 12.47
N GLY A 49 15.58 -1.21 13.19
CA GLY A 49 16.86 -0.79 12.64
C GLY A 49 17.65 -1.94 12.01
N ILE A 50 17.67 -3.12 12.63
CA ILE A 50 18.28 -4.33 12.07
C ILE A 50 17.60 -4.71 10.76
N VAL A 51 16.27 -4.77 10.73
CA VAL A 51 15.50 -5.09 9.52
C VAL A 51 15.79 -4.08 8.42
N LEU A 52 15.71 -2.79 8.72
CA LEU A 52 15.97 -1.71 7.77
C LEU A 52 17.40 -1.77 7.22
N ALA A 53 18.40 -1.92 8.09
CA ALA A 53 19.80 -2.02 7.71
C ALA A 53 20.04 -3.22 6.80
N LEU A 54 19.46 -4.39 7.11
CA LEU A 54 19.54 -5.58 6.28
C LEU A 54 18.90 -5.35 4.91
N ILE A 55 17.72 -4.73 4.85
CA ILE A 55 17.08 -4.41 3.56
C ILE A 55 18.00 -3.51 2.71
N ILE A 56 18.59 -2.47 3.30
CA ILE A 56 19.50 -1.55 2.60
C ILE A 56 20.76 -2.27 2.12
N ILE A 57 21.41 -3.05 2.99
CA ILE A 57 22.65 -3.77 2.68
C ILE A 57 22.41 -4.80 1.57
N LEU A 58 21.30 -5.55 1.64
CA LEU A 58 20.92 -6.54 0.63
C LEU A 58 20.54 -5.87 -0.70
N ASN A 59 19.86 -4.72 -0.68
CA ASN A 59 19.53 -3.97 -1.89
C ASN A 59 20.76 -3.39 -2.61
N ARG A 60 21.86 -3.14 -1.88
CA ARG A 60 23.13 -2.66 -2.47
C ARG A 60 23.96 -3.78 -3.12
N GLN A 61 23.63 -5.05 -2.89
CA GLN A 61 24.38 -6.17 -3.45
C GLN A 61 24.24 -6.24 -4.97
N ARG A 62 25.30 -6.69 -5.65
CA ARG A 62 25.29 -6.89 -7.11
C ARG A 62 24.33 -8.01 -7.53
N ASN A 63 24.10 -9.00 -6.67
CA ASN A 63 23.25 -10.14 -6.97
C ASN A 63 21.75 -9.74 -7.00
N PRO A 64 21.06 -9.81 -8.15
CA PRO A 64 19.64 -9.44 -8.25
C PRO A 64 18.71 -10.28 -7.38
N TYR A 65 19.03 -11.55 -7.14
CA TYR A 65 18.19 -12.43 -6.32
C TYR A 65 18.20 -12.02 -4.84
N LEU A 66 19.34 -11.55 -4.32
CA LEU A 66 19.44 -11.02 -2.96
C LEU A 66 18.66 -9.71 -2.79
N ARG A 67 18.59 -8.89 -3.84
CA ARG A 67 17.81 -7.65 -3.84
C ARG A 67 16.31 -7.95 -3.79
N ILE A 68 15.83 -8.92 -4.57
CA ILE A 68 14.42 -9.32 -4.57
C ILE A 68 14.03 -9.99 -3.24
N ALA A 69 14.89 -10.87 -2.72
CA ALA A 69 14.63 -11.57 -1.46
C ALA A 69 14.92 -10.72 -0.21
N SER A 70 15.36 -9.47 -0.36
CA SER A 70 15.86 -8.66 0.76
C SER A 70 14.85 -8.51 1.87
N LEU A 71 13.57 -8.32 1.53
CA LEU A 71 12.49 -8.11 2.49
C LEU A 71 12.21 -9.39 3.28
N VAL A 72 12.15 -10.55 2.61
CA VAL A 72 11.94 -11.86 3.26
C VAL A 72 13.11 -12.21 4.16
N ILE A 73 14.35 -12.03 3.69
CA ILE A 73 15.56 -12.33 4.46
C ILE A 73 15.65 -11.40 5.69
N ALA A 74 15.39 -10.10 5.52
CA ALA A 74 15.43 -9.14 6.62
C ALA A 74 14.34 -9.40 7.65
N MET A 75 13.12 -9.77 7.23
CA MET A 75 12.06 -10.16 8.17
C MET A 75 12.40 -11.44 8.93
N ALA A 76 12.97 -12.45 8.26
CA ALA A 76 13.41 -13.68 8.93
C ALA A 76 14.52 -13.41 9.96
N ALA A 77 15.50 -12.57 9.60
CA ALA A 77 16.56 -12.15 10.52
C ALA A 77 16.03 -11.29 11.67
N GLY A 78 15.07 -10.40 11.41
CA GLY A 78 14.40 -9.59 12.43
C GLY A 78 13.59 -10.44 13.41
N TYR A 79 12.89 -11.46 12.91
CA TYR A 79 12.20 -12.44 13.75
C TYR A 79 13.18 -13.24 14.62
N LEU A 80 14.30 -13.70 14.04
CA LEU A 80 15.35 -14.39 14.81
C LEU A 80 15.96 -13.47 15.89
N ALA A 81 16.21 -12.20 15.57
CA ALA A 81 16.68 -11.23 16.54
C ALA A 81 15.65 -10.98 17.65
N ALA A 82 14.36 -10.92 17.32
CA ALA A 82 13.30 -10.79 18.32
C ALA A 82 13.20 -12.00 19.24
N TRP A 83 13.41 -13.21 18.70
CA TRP A 83 13.52 -14.42 19.50
C TRP A 83 14.69 -14.35 20.50
N LEU A 84 15.88 -13.93 20.04
CA LEU A 84 17.06 -13.79 20.90
C LEU A 84 16.92 -12.70 21.98
N LEU A 85 16.02 -11.73 21.78
CA LEU A 85 15.75 -10.63 22.70
C LEU A 85 14.55 -10.90 23.62
N ASP A 86 13.97 -12.10 23.58
CA ASP A 86 12.75 -12.50 24.29
C ASP A 86 11.57 -11.54 24.04
N MET A 87 11.42 -11.10 22.79
CA MET A 87 10.37 -10.17 22.35
C MET A 87 9.25 -10.84 21.56
N LEU A 88 9.29 -12.16 21.42
CA LEU A 88 8.18 -12.90 20.84
C LEU A 88 7.03 -12.99 21.85
N PRO A 89 5.77 -12.86 21.41
CA PRO A 89 4.64 -13.09 22.29
C PRO A 89 4.73 -14.50 22.89
N ALA A 90 4.38 -14.63 24.16
CA ALA A 90 4.31 -15.93 24.82
C ALA A 90 3.36 -16.83 24.02
N ASN A 91 3.81 -18.05 23.70
CA ASN A 91 3.04 -19.01 22.90
C ASN A 91 1.70 -19.32 23.59
N THR A 92 0.66 -18.59 23.24
CA THR A 92 -0.74 -18.90 23.55
C THR A 92 -1.29 -19.76 22.41
N ALA A 93 -0.67 -20.92 22.16
CA ALA A 93 -1.19 -21.85 21.18
C ALA A 93 -2.59 -22.31 21.62
N PRO A 94 -3.64 -22.13 20.81
CA PRO A 94 -4.91 -22.82 21.05
C PRO A 94 -4.64 -24.31 20.90
N THR A 95 -4.96 -25.09 21.93
CA THR A 95 -4.69 -26.54 22.00
C THR A 95 -5.51 -27.34 20.98
N GLU A 96 -6.47 -26.71 20.28
CA GLU A 96 -7.29 -27.32 19.23
C GLU A 96 -7.51 -26.34 18.06
N SER A 97 -6.54 -26.27 17.12
CA SER A 97 -6.77 -25.57 15.85
C SER A 97 -7.00 -26.59 14.73
N SER A 98 -8.02 -26.36 13.91
CA SER A 98 -8.28 -27.21 12.74
C SER A 98 -7.10 -27.14 11.77
N LEU A 99 -6.74 -28.28 11.16
CA LEU A 99 -5.63 -28.33 10.20
C LEU A 99 -5.90 -27.46 8.96
N ILE A 100 -7.18 -27.30 8.60
CA ILE A 100 -7.64 -26.50 7.47
C ILE A 100 -8.75 -25.58 7.98
N MET A 101 -8.74 -24.33 7.54
CA MET A 101 -9.80 -23.36 7.77
C MET A 101 -10.25 -22.78 6.43
N VAL A 102 -11.49 -23.08 6.06
CA VAL A 102 -12.12 -22.53 4.86
C VAL A 102 -12.83 -21.23 5.23
N PRO A 103 -12.59 -20.11 4.53
CA PRO A 103 -13.23 -18.85 4.85
C PRO A 103 -14.74 -18.95 4.63
N THR A 104 -15.51 -18.61 5.66
CA THR A 104 -16.97 -18.59 5.61
C THR A 104 -17.46 -17.28 4.98
N PRO A 105 -18.24 -17.32 3.89
CA PRO A 105 -18.85 -16.12 3.31
C PRO A 105 -19.70 -15.39 4.35
N LEU A 106 -19.61 -14.06 4.38
CA LEU A 106 -20.43 -13.16 5.20
C LEU A 106 -20.44 -13.51 6.69
N TYR A 107 -19.28 -13.89 7.24
CA TYR A 107 -19.11 -14.26 8.65
C TYR A 107 -19.57 -13.16 9.61
N TYR A 108 -19.30 -11.89 9.28
CA TYR A 108 -19.74 -10.75 10.09
C TYR A 108 -21.14 -10.23 9.74
N GLY A 109 -21.83 -10.85 8.78
CA GLY A 109 -23.12 -10.39 8.27
C GLY A 109 -23.02 -9.19 7.31
N LEU A 110 -24.18 -8.62 6.96
CA LEU A 110 -24.30 -7.45 6.07
C LEU A 110 -24.86 -6.26 6.83
N GLY A 111 -24.13 -5.15 6.80
CA GLY A 111 -24.58 -3.85 7.31
C GLY A 111 -24.27 -2.75 6.30
N ILE A 112 -25.25 -1.89 6.02
CA ILE A 112 -25.08 -0.74 5.11
C ILE A 112 -25.06 0.52 5.96
N ASP A 113 -23.91 1.20 6.00
CA ASP A 113 -23.78 2.54 6.55
C ASP A 113 -23.66 3.55 5.41
N TRP A 114 -24.71 4.35 5.23
CA TRP A 114 -24.78 5.38 4.19
C TRP A 114 -23.74 6.49 4.39
N ASN A 115 -23.27 6.72 5.63
CA ASN A 115 -22.22 7.71 5.90
C ASN A 115 -20.87 7.29 5.34
N LEU A 116 -20.63 5.97 5.19
CA LEU A 116 -19.39 5.43 4.63
C LEU A 116 -19.44 5.27 3.11
N LEU A 117 -20.61 5.40 2.48
CA LEU A 117 -20.77 5.23 1.03
C LEU A 117 -19.87 6.19 0.25
N LEU A 118 -19.92 7.48 0.56
CA LEU A 118 -19.13 8.50 -0.14
C LEU A 118 -17.60 8.33 0.11
N PRO A 119 -17.12 8.18 1.36
CA PRO A 119 -15.72 7.86 1.63
C PRO A 119 -15.23 6.62 0.89
N LEU A 120 -16.00 5.52 0.91
CA LEU A 120 -15.62 4.27 0.24
C LEU A 120 -15.63 4.44 -1.28
N MET A 121 -16.59 5.15 -1.87
CA MET A 121 -16.58 5.48 -3.30
C MET A 121 -15.32 6.22 -3.71
N LEU A 122 -14.86 7.19 -2.90
CA LEU A 122 -13.61 7.89 -3.17
C LEU A 122 -12.38 7.00 -3.01
N VAL A 123 -12.33 6.16 -1.98
CA VAL A 123 -11.25 5.18 -1.80
C VAL A 123 -11.19 4.23 -3.01
N PHE A 124 -12.33 3.74 -3.50
CA PHE A 124 -12.38 2.90 -4.70
C PHE A 124 -12.02 3.64 -5.99
N MET A 125 -12.38 4.92 -6.09
CA MET A 125 -11.93 5.76 -7.19
C MET A 125 -10.40 5.92 -7.16
N ILE A 126 -9.82 6.19 -6.00
CA ILE A 126 -8.38 6.35 -5.80
C ILE A 126 -7.61 5.05 -6.07
N THR A 127 -8.05 3.92 -5.54
CA THR A 127 -7.44 2.61 -5.83
C THR A 127 -7.53 2.25 -7.31
N SER A 128 -8.57 2.71 -8.01
CA SER A 128 -8.63 2.59 -9.48
C SER A 128 -7.55 3.43 -10.16
N LEU A 129 -7.21 4.63 -9.65
CA LEU A 129 -6.09 5.44 -10.16
C LEU A 129 -4.74 4.78 -9.91
N GLU A 130 -4.54 4.23 -8.72
CA GLU A 130 -3.36 3.44 -8.37
C GLU A 130 -3.22 2.23 -9.29
N THR A 131 -4.31 1.46 -9.47
CA THR A 131 -4.36 0.32 -10.39
C THR A 131 -4.00 0.72 -11.82
N ILE A 132 -4.48 1.86 -12.31
CA ILE A 132 -4.08 2.39 -13.62
C ILE A 132 -2.58 2.65 -13.66
N GLY A 133 -2.04 3.33 -12.63
CA GLY A 133 -0.61 3.60 -12.50
C GLY A 133 0.24 2.32 -12.52
N ASP A 134 -0.16 1.32 -11.74
CA ASP A 134 0.53 0.04 -11.63
C ASP A 134 0.47 -0.77 -12.93
N ILE A 135 -0.69 -0.88 -13.58
CA ILE A 135 -0.81 -1.57 -14.88
C ILE A 135 0.03 -0.86 -15.96
N THR A 136 0.09 0.46 -15.91
CA THR A 136 0.93 1.24 -16.83
C THR A 136 2.41 0.99 -16.55
N ALA A 137 2.82 0.94 -15.29
CA ALA A 137 4.18 0.58 -14.90
C ALA A 137 4.51 -0.86 -15.29
N THR A 138 3.60 -1.81 -15.09
CA THR A 138 3.73 -3.21 -15.55
C THR A 138 3.90 -3.25 -17.06
N SER A 139 3.11 -2.49 -17.81
CA SER A 139 3.21 -2.44 -19.27
C SER A 139 4.58 -1.91 -19.72
N ASP A 140 5.06 -0.85 -19.06
CA ASP A 140 6.39 -0.27 -19.31
C ASP A 140 7.53 -1.27 -19.05
N VAL A 141 7.55 -1.92 -17.88
CA VAL A 141 8.60 -2.89 -17.52
C VAL A 141 8.51 -4.23 -18.26
N SER A 142 7.38 -4.52 -18.90
CA SER A 142 7.17 -5.72 -19.73
C SER A 142 7.26 -5.46 -21.23
N GLU A 143 7.76 -4.27 -21.62
CA GLU A 143 7.92 -3.84 -23.02
C GLU A 143 6.62 -3.90 -23.82
N GLN A 144 5.52 -3.56 -23.15
CA GLN A 144 4.18 -3.54 -23.71
C GLN A 144 3.71 -2.11 -24.01
N PRO A 145 2.74 -1.93 -24.93
CA PRO A 145 2.23 -0.60 -25.25
C PRO A 145 1.63 0.12 -24.03
N VAL A 146 2.03 1.37 -23.84
CA VAL A 146 1.50 2.31 -22.82
C VAL A 146 0.49 3.31 -23.40
N SER A 147 0.12 3.13 -24.66
CA SER A 147 -0.89 3.93 -25.36
C SER A 147 -1.64 3.07 -26.39
N GLY A 148 -2.77 3.59 -26.89
CA GLY A 148 -3.57 2.91 -27.91
C GLY A 148 -4.66 1.95 -27.37
N PRO A 149 -5.34 1.23 -28.28
CA PRO A 149 -6.54 0.46 -27.95
C PRO A 149 -6.24 -0.77 -27.07
N LEU A 150 -5.09 -1.44 -27.28
CA LEU A 150 -4.68 -2.60 -26.47
C LEU A 150 -4.40 -2.20 -25.02
N TYR A 151 -3.67 -1.09 -24.83
CA TYR A 151 -3.42 -0.51 -23.51
C TYR A 151 -4.73 -0.16 -22.80
N MET A 152 -5.65 0.51 -23.49
CA MET A 152 -6.95 0.86 -22.92
C MET A 152 -7.79 -0.38 -22.55
N LYS A 153 -7.72 -1.45 -23.35
CA LYS A 153 -8.38 -2.73 -23.03
C LYS A 153 -7.81 -3.34 -21.74
N ARG A 154 -6.49 -3.29 -21.56
CA ARG A 154 -5.83 -3.77 -20.33
C ARG A 154 -6.21 -2.95 -19.11
N LEU A 155 -6.25 -1.62 -19.23
CA LEU A 155 -6.69 -0.75 -18.14
C LEU A 155 -8.14 -1.05 -17.73
N LYS A 156 -9.07 -1.11 -18.70
CA LYS A 156 -10.48 -1.41 -18.42
C LYS A 156 -10.65 -2.78 -17.76
N GLY A 157 -9.97 -3.80 -18.28
CA GLY A 157 -10.01 -5.15 -17.72
C GLY A 157 -9.39 -5.24 -16.32
N GLY A 158 -8.27 -4.58 -16.09
CA GLY A 158 -7.57 -4.59 -14.80
C GLY A 158 -8.33 -3.83 -13.71
N VAL A 159 -8.88 -2.65 -14.02
CA VAL A 159 -9.73 -1.91 -13.07
C VAL A 159 -11.01 -2.68 -12.76
N LEU A 160 -11.65 -3.30 -13.75
CA LEU A 160 -12.82 -4.16 -13.52
C LEU A 160 -12.47 -5.37 -12.64
N ALA A 161 -11.35 -6.04 -12.92
CA ALA A 161 -10.87 -7.16 -12.12
C ALA A 161 -10.56 -6.72 -10.68
N ASN A 162 -10.00 -5.52 -10.48
CA ASN A 162 -9.73 -4.98 -9.15
C ASN A 162 -11.02 -4.76 -8.34
N GLY A 163 -12.04 -4.16 -8.96
CA GLY A 163 -13.35 -3.95 -8.33
C GLY A 163 -14.07 -5.27 -8.03
N LEU A 164 -14.06 -6.21 -8.98
CA LEU A 164 -14.65 -7.55 -8.79
C LEU A 164 -13.94 -8.32 -7.68
N ASN A 165 -12.60 -8.29 -7.65
CA ASN A 165 -11.83 -8.95 -6.60
C ASN A 165 -12.09 -8.33 -5.22
N SER A 166 -12.24 -7.01 -5.15
CA SER A 166 -12.64 -6.32 -3.91
C SER A 166 -14.04 -6.70 -3.45
N PHE A 167 -14.98 -6.89 -4.37
CA PHE A 167 -16.31 -7.39 -4.05
C PHE A 167 -16.27 -8.82 -3.50
N VAL A 168 -15.54 -9.73 -4.16
CA VAL A 168 -15.35 -11.11 -3.66
C VAL A 168 -14.67 -11.10 -2.29
N SER A 169 -13.67 -10.25 -2.12
CA SER A 169 -12.95 -10.05 -0.87
C SER A 169 -13.88 -9.59 0.27
N ALA A 170 -14.78 -8.64 0.00
CA ALA A 170 -15.79 -8.22 0.97
C ALA A 170 -16.74 -9.37 1.36
N VAL A 171 -17.15 -10.23 0.41
CA VAL A 171 -17.97 -11.43 0.69
C VAL A 171 -17.25 -12.39 1.64
N PHE A 172 -15.92 -12.50 1.53
CA PHE A 172 -15.09 -13.33 2.42
C PHE A 172 -14.49 -12.55 3.60
N ASN A 173 -15.07 -11.39 3.95
CA ASN A 173 -14.74 -10.61 5.15
C ASN A 173 -13.30 -10.04 5.19
N THR A 174 -12.69 -9.82 4.03
CA THR A 174 -11.38 -9.15 3.94
C THR A 174 -11.54 -7.70 3.42
N PHE A 175 -10.48 -6.93 3.56
CA PHE A 175 -10.44 -5.52 3.16
C PHE A 175 -10.37 -5.36 1.63
N PRO A 176 -10.75 -4.19 1.10
CA PRO A 176 -10.55 -3.86 -0.31
C PRO A 176 -9.11 -4.06 -0.77
N ASN A 177 -8.96 -4.53 -2.00
CA ASN A 177 -7.68 -4.91 -2.58
C ASN A 177 -7.30 -3.91 -3.68
N SER A 178 -6.01 -3.82 -3.97
CA SER A 178 -5.48 -3.03 -5.10
C SER A 178 -4.40 -3.84 -5.83
N CYS A 179 -3.94 -3.32 -6.96
CA CYS A 179 -2.77 -3.89 -7.63
C CYS A 179 -1.51 -3.67 -6.78
N PHE A 180 -0.58 -4.63 -6.87
CA PHE A 180 0.66 -4.59 -6.08
C PHE A 180 1.83 -4.13 -6.96
N GLY A 181 2.13 -2.83 -6.93
CA GLY A 181 3.17 -2.21 -7.76
C GLY A 181 4.58 -2.77 -7.54
N GLN A 182 4.86 -3.44 -6.42
CA GLN A 182 6.15 -4.05 -6.08
C GLN A 182 6.55 -5.13 -7.10
N ASN A 183 5.57 -5.81 -7.71
CA ASN A 183 5.82 -6.84 -8.74
C ASN A 183 6.56 -6.25 -9.95
N ASN A 184 6.38 -4.96 -10.24
CA ASN A 184 7.09 -4.30 -11.33
C ASN A 184 8.60 -4.27 -11.11
N GLY A 185 9.05 -4.14 -9.85
CA GLY A 185 10.48 -4.22 -9.50
C GLY A 185 11.05 -5.61 -9.75
N VAL A 186 10.29 -6.67 -9.44
CA VAL A 186 10.70 -8.06 -9.70
C VAL A 186 10.76 -8.34 -11.20
N ILE A 187 9.76 -7.89 -11.98
CA ILE A 187 9.75 -8.05 -13.44
C ILE A 187 10.94 -7.30 -14.05
N GLN A 188 11.20 -6.07 -13.64
CA GLN A 188 12.32 -5.28 -14.14
C GLN A 188 13.68 -5.95 -13.89
N LEU A 189 13.85 -6.64 -12.77
CA LEU A 189 15.09 -7.32 -12.42
C LEU A 189 15.24 -8.70 -13.07
N THR A 190 14.14 -9.44 -13.22
CA THR A 190 14.15 -10.81 -13.75
C THR A 190 13.98 -10.86 -15.27
N GLY A 191 13.39 -9.82 -15.87
CA GLY A 191 12.94 -9.81 -17.26
C GLY A 191 11.73 -10.73 -17.53
N VAL A 192 11.13 -11.32 -16.49
CA VAL A 192 10.05 -12.32 -16.64
C VAL A 192 8.71 -11.71 -16.28
N ALA A 193 7.92 -11.34 -17.29
CA ALA A 193 6.54 -10.85 -17.15
C ALA A 193 5.48 -11.94 -17.43
N SER A 194 5.80 -13.22 -17.19
CA SER A 194 4.93 -14.35 -17.53
C SER A 194 3.72 -14.46 -16.59
N ARG A 195 2.51 -14.51 -17.16
CA ARG A 195 1.26 -14.73 -16.40
C ARG A 195 1.23 -16.05 -15.63
N TYR A 196 1.99 -17.07 -16.09
CA TYR A 196 2.04 -18.37 -15.43
C TYR A 196 2.72 -18.28 -14.06
N VAL A 197 3.72 -17.40 -13.89
CA VAL A 197 4.33 -17.14 -12.59
C VAL A 197 3.27 -16.59 -11.62
N GLY A 198 2.45 -15.64 -12.09
CA GLY A 198 1.33 -15.11 -11.32
C GLY A 198 0.32 -16.17 -10.88
N PHE A 199 -0.06 -17.09 -11.78
CA PHE A 199 -0.97 -18.19 -11.44
C PHE A 199 -0.40 -19.15 -10.39
N VAL A 200 0.88 -19.50 -10.49
CA VAL A 200 1.54 -20.37 -9.51
C VAL A 200 1.60 -19.70 -8.14
N VAL A 201 1.96 -18.41 -8.09
CA VAL A 201 2.00 -17.64 -6.84
C VAL A 201 0.59 -17.52 -6.24
N ALA A 202 -0.43 -17.23 -7.04
CA ALA A 202 -1.82 -17.16 -6.57
C ALA A 202 -2.29 -18.50 -5.98
N LEU A 203 -2.03 -19.62 -6.66
CA LEU A 203 -2.37 -20.96 -6.15
C LEU A 203 -1.64 -21.27 -4.85
N MET A 204 -0.34 -20.93 -4.78
CA MET A 204 0.46 -21.10 -3.57
C MET A 204 -0.13 -20.30 -2.39
N LEU A 205 -0.50 -19.04 -2.61
CA LEU A 205 -1.09 -18.19 -1.55
C LEU A 205 -2.48 -18.68 -1.12
N ILE A 206 -3.30 -19.20 -2.04
CA ILE A 206 -4.57 -19.83 -1.70
C ILE A 206 -4.34 -21.05 -0.80
N VAL A 207 -3.41 -21.93 -1.18
CA VAL A 207 -3.09 -23.13 -0.41
C VAL A 207 -2.56 -22.74 0.98
N LEU A 208 -1.63 -21.80 1.07
CA LEU A 208 -1.08 -21.32 2.35
C LEU A 208 -2.15 -20.67 3.24
N GLY A 209 -3.08 -19.91 2.65
CA GLY A 209 -4.16 -19.24 3.38
C GLY A 209 -5.17 -20.20 4.03
N LEU A 210 -5.25 -21.44 3.56
CA LEU A 210 -6.12 -22.47 4.14
C LEU A 210 -5.57 -23.06 5.45
N PHE A 211 -4.30 -22.85 5.78
CA PHE A 211 -3.66 -23.42 6.97
C PHE A 211 -3.56 -22.37 8.09
N PRO A 212 -4.29 -22.53 9.22
CA PRO A 212 -4.24 -21.59 10.35
C PRO A 212 -2.86 -21.40 10.95
N ALA A 213 -2.00 -22.41 10.84
CA ALA A 213 -0.60 -22.34 11.27
C ALA A 213 0.16 -21.19 10.58
N VAL A 214 -0.14 -20.91 9.30
CA VAL A 214 0.49 -19.81 8.55
C VAL A 214 0.02 -18.46 9.10
N SER A 215 -1.29 -18.28 9.32
CA SER A 215 -1.81 -17.05 9.92
C SER A 215 -1.30 -16.85 11.35
N GLY A 216 -1.20 -17.93 12.13
CA GLY A 216 -0.63 -17.89 13.48
C GLY A 216 0.81 -17.43 13.46
N PHE A 217 1.65 -18.01 12.59
CA PHE A 217 3.03 -17.58 12.41
C PHE A 217 3.15 -16.10 12.06
N VAL A 218 2.33 -15.59 11.13
CA VAL A 218 2.35 -14.17 10.74
C VAL A 218 1.96 -13.26 11.91
N GLN A 219 1.00 -13.65 12.75
CA GLN A 219 0.61 -12.89 13.95
C GLN A 219 1.68 -12.87 15.04
N HIS A 220 2.62 -13.82 15.04
CA HIS A 220 3.75 -13.83 15.98
C HIS A 220 4.90 -12.93 15.55
N ILE A 221 4.87 -12.37 14.33
CA ILE A 221 5.90 -11.45 13.88
C ILE A 221 5.74 -10.13 14.64
N PRO A 222 6.76 -9.68 15.39
CA PRO A 222 6.66 -8.44 16.16
C PRO A 222 6.42 -7.22 15.28
N GLU A 223 5.60 -6.29 15.77
CA GLU A 223 5.31 -5.01 15.12
C GLU A 223 6.56 -4.24 14.66
N PRO A 224 7.66 -4.15 15.45
CA PRO A 224 8.86 -3.45 14.98
C PRO A 224 9.53 -4.08 13.75
N VAL A 225 9.43 -5.42 13.60
CA VAL A 225 9.98 -6.14 12.45
C VAL A 225 9.15 -5.82 11.20
N LEU A 226 7.82 -5.87 11.33
CA LEU A 226 6.90 -5.45 10.27
C LEU A 226 7.07 -3.97 9.94
N GLY A 227 7.26 -3.12 10.94
CA GLY A 227 7.51 -1.68 10.79
C GLY A 227 8.73 -1.37 9.92
N GLY A 228 9.86 -2.05 10.16
CA GLY A 228 11.06 -1.88 9.35
C GLY A 228 10.86 -2.25 7.87
N ALA A 229 10.11 -3.33 7.59
CA ALA A 229 9.80 -3.77 6.24
C ALA A 229 8.76 -2.86 5.54
N THR A 230 7.68 -2.52 6.25
CA THR A 230 6.59 -1.67 5.75
C THR A 230 7.05 -0.24 5.48
N LEU A 231 7.99 0.31 6.26
CA LEU A 231 8.59 1.61 6.00
C LEU A 231 9.23 1.68 4.60
N VAL A 232 10.00 0.66 4.21
CA VAL A 232 10.60 0.58 2.88
C VAL A 232 9.55 0.42 1.81
N MET A 233 8.53 -0.40 2.07
CA MET A 233 7.42 -0.64 1.15
C MET A 233 6.63 0.64 0.86
N PHE A 234 6.22 1.38 1.89
CA PHE A 234 5.48 2.64 1.76
C PHE A 234 6.35 3.75 1.15
N GLY A 235 7.63 3.83 1.52
CA GLY A 235 8.59 4.74 0.89
C GLY A 235 8.76 4.47 -0.62
N THR A 236 8.79 3.20 -1.02
CA THR A 236 8.86 2.80 -2.43
C THR A 236 7.57 3.14 -3.18
N ILE A 237 6.39 3.02 -2.54
CA ILE A 237 5.12 3.47 -3.12
C ILE A 237 5.16 4.98 -3.38
N ALA A 238 5.61 5.78 -2.41
CA ALA A 238 5.78 7.22 -2.59
C ALA A 238 6.73 7.56 -3.75
N ALA A 239 7.87 6.85 -3.84
CA ALA A 239 8.82 7.00 -4.94
C ALA A 239 8.24 6.59 -6.31
N SER A 240 7.38 5.56 -6.35
CA SER A 240 6.63 5.19 -7.56
C SER A 240 5.70 6.33 -8.01
N GLY A 241 5.02 6.98 -7.06
CA GLY A 241 4.24 8.19 -7.32
C GLY A 241 5.06 9.28 -8.01
N VAL A 242 6.27 9.56 -7.51
CA VAL A 242 7.21 10.50 -8.15
C VAL A 242 7.53 10.05 -9.58
N ARG A 243 7.88 8.78 -9.81
CA ARG A 243 8.17 8.25 -11.15
C ARG A 243 6.99 8.42 -12.11
N ILE A 244 5.75 8.24 -11.65
CA ILE A 244 4.54 8.43 -12.46
C ILE A 244 4.37 9.91 -12.83
N VAL A 245 4.51 10.82 -11.86
CA VAL A 245 4.41 12.27 -12.07
C VAL A 245 5.47 12.77 -13.05
N SER A 246 6.71 12.24 -12.96
CA SER A 246 7.83 12.62 -13.84
C SER A 246 7.67 12.18 -15.31
N ARG A 247 6.60 11.46 -15.68
CA ARG A 247 6.32 11.12 -17.09
C ARG A 247 5.78 12.31 -17.90
N GLU A 248 5.25 13.33 -17.23
CA GLU A 248 4.83 14.59 -17.84
C GLU A 248 5.82 15.70 -17.49
N PRO A 249 5.98 16.73 -18.34
CA PRO A 249 6.86 17.85 -18.04
C PRO A 249 6.40 18.58 -16.77
N LEU A 250 7.31 18.71 -15.80
CA LEU A 250 7.07 19.40 -14.54
C LEU A 250 7.18 20.93 -14.71
N ASN A 251 6.20 21.49 -15.43
CA ASN A 251 6.07 22.92 -15.61
C ASN A 251 5.50 23.61 -14.36
N ARG A 252 5.38 24.94 -14.40
CA ARG A 252 4.93 25.74 -13.26
C ARG A 252 3.54 25.30 -12.79
N ARG A 253 2.64 24.99 -13.73
CA ARG A 253 1.31 24.44 -13.44
C ARG A 253 1.38 23.11 -12.70
N ALA A 254 2.15 22.15 -13.21
CA ALA A 254 2.26 20.81 -12.62
C ALA A 254 2.83 20.87 -11.20
N ILE A 255 3.90 21.63 -10.99
CA ILE A 255 4.53 21.82 -9.68
C ILE A 255 3.54 22.40 -8.66
N LEU A 256 2.76 23.40 -9.06
CA LEU A 256 1.77 24.03 -8.19
C LEU A 256 0.65 23.05 -7.80
N ILE A 257 0.15 22.25 -8.76
CA ILE A 257 -0.83 21.20 -8.49
C ILE A 257 -0.28 20.19 -7.47
N ILE A 258 0.95 19.72 -7.67
CA ILE A 258 1.61 18.76 -6.77
C ILE A 258 1.73 19.36 -5.36
N ALA A 259 2.27 20.57 -5.25
CA ALA A 259 2.53 21.23 -3.97
C ALA A 259 1.25 21.42 -3.15
N LEU A 260 0.19 21.96 -3.77
CA LEU A 260 -1.09 22.19 -3.07
C LEU A 260 -1.76 20.88 -2.67
N SER A 261 -1.75 19.89 -3.56
CA SER A 261 -2.38 18.59 -3.28
C SER A 261 -1.69 17.84 -2.14
N LEU A 262 -0.35 17.87 -2.11
CA LEU A 262 0.44 17.33 -1.00
C LEU A 262 0.19 18.09 0.30
N ALA A 263 0.20 19.43 0.25
CA ALA A 263 0.00 20.26 1.43
C ALA A 263 -1.39 20.02 2.06
N VAL A 264 -2.44 19.96 1.24
CA VAL A 264 -3.80 19.67 1.72
C VAL A 264 -3.90 18.23 2.22
N GLY A 265 -3.45 17.25 1.43
CA GLY A 265 -3.58 15.84 1.80
C GLY A 265 -2.83 15.47 3.07
N LEU A 266 -1.54 15.82 3.16
CA LEU A 266 -0.72 15.52 4.34
C LEU A 266 -1.01 16.44 5.51
N GLY A 267 -1.39 17.70 5.26
CA GLY A 267 -1.73 18.66 6.30
C GLY A 267 -3.01 18.26 7.05
N VAL A 268 -4.07 17.90 6.32
CA VAL A 268 -5.33 17.47 6.94
C VAL A 268 -5.17 16.12 7.66
N SER A 269 -4.38 15.19 7.11
CA SER A 269 -4.08 13.92 7.78
C SER A 269 -3.38 14.10 9.13
N GLN A 270 -2.49 15.09 9.23
CA GLN A 270 -1.75 15.36 10.47
C GLN A 270 -2.52 16.22 11.47
N GLN A 271 -3.38 17.12 10.98
CA GLN A 271 -4.17 18.02 11.82
C GLN A 271 -5.66 17.96 11.44
N PRO A 272 -6.34 16.83 11.69
CA PRO A 272 -7.75 16.65 11.31
C PRO A 272 -8.69 17.62 12.03
N LEU A 273 -8.24 18.21 13.16
CA LEU A 273 -8.99 19.21 13.92
C LEU A 273 -9.29 20.48 13.12
N ILE A 274 -8.55 20.76 12.04
CA ILE A 274 -8.83 21.91 11.15
C ILE A 274 -10.23 21.84 10.53
N LEU A 275 -10.82 20.64 10.45
CA LEU A 275 -12.17 20.39 9.93
C LEU A 275 -13.25 20.35 11.03
N GLN A 276 -12.96 20.77 12.26
CA GLN A 276 -13.90 20.64 13.39
C GLN A 276 -15.24 21.38 13.19
N PHE A 277 -15.23 22.47 12.43
CA PHE A 277 -16.44 23.26 12.11
C PHE A 277 -17.05 22.91 10.74
N ALA A 278 -16.45 21.96 10.01
CA ALA A 278 -17.01 21.49 8.75
C ALA A 278 -18.23 20.58 9.02
N PRO A 279 -19.23 20.55 8.12
CA PRO A 279 -20.31 19.57 8.19
C PRO A 279 -19.78 18.14 8.26
N ASP A 280 -20.45 17.25 9.00
CA ASP A 280 -19.97 15.88 9.24
C ASP A 280 -19.64 15.12 7.95
N TRP A 281 -20.46 15.30 6.90
CA TRP A 281 -20.21 14.68 5.60
C TRP A 281 -18.89 15.15 4.97
N LEU A 282 -18.54 16.44 5.10
CA LEU A 282 -17.31 17.02 4.54
C LEU A 282 -16.11 16.66 5.41
N LYS A 283 -16.30 16.65 6.73
CA LYS A 283 -15.31 16.22 7.70
C LYS A 283 -14.92 14.76 7.46
N ASN A 284 -15.90 13.85 7.32
CA ASN A 284 -15.67 12.44 7.03
C ASN A 284 -15.00 12.21 5.67
N LEU A 285 -15.27 13.08 4.70
CA LEU A 285 -14.66 13.00 3.37
C LEU A 285 -13.21 13.44 3.38
N LEU A 286 -12.93 14.61 3.97
CA LEU A 286 -11.62 15.25 3.94
C LEU A 286 -10.70 14.79 5.07
N SER A 287 -11.21 14.13 6.11
CA SER A 287 -10.37 13.54 7.17
C SER A 287 -9.40 12.50 6.63
N SER A 288 -9.71 11.86 5.50
CA SER A 288 -8.75 11.06 4.76
C SER A 288 -7.83 11.97 3.95
N GLY A 289 -6.55 12.03 4.34
CA GLY A 289 -5.55 12.82 3.60
C GLY A 289 -5.43 12.43 2.13
N ILE A 290 -5.66 11.15 1.82
CA ILE A 290 -5.66 10.64 0.45
C ILE A 290 -6.84 11.23 -0.34
N ALA A 291 -8.04 11.25 0.24
CA ALA A 291 -9.22 11.83 -0.38
C ALA A 291 -9.08 13.35 -0.55
N ALA A 292 -8.64 14.06 0.49
CA ALA A 292 -8.45 15.50 0.45
C ALA A 292 -7.46 15.91 -0.64
N GLY A 293 -6.25 15.34 -0.64
CA GLY A 293 -5.23 15.68 -1.64
C GLY A 293 -5.57 15.18 -3.05
N GLY A 294 -6.21 14.02 -3.18
CA GLY A 294 -6.69 13.51 -4.49
C GLY A 294 -7.77 14.39 -5.12
N ILE A 295 -8.75 14.85 -4.32
CA ILE A 295 -9.76 15.81 -4.77
C ILE A 295 -9.09 17.12 -5.18
N THR A 296 -8.17 17.64 -4.37
CA THR A 296 -7.41 18.86 -4.71
C THR A 296 -6.68 18.70 -6.03
N ALA A 297 -6.00 17.58 -6.26
CA ALA A 297 -5.30 17.32 -7.52
C ALA A 297 -6.24 17.32 -8.72
N ILE A 298 -7.40 16.66 -8.61
CA ILE A 298 -8.42 16.60 -9.66
C ILE A 298 -8.96 18.00 -9.96
N ILE A 299 -9.38 18.74 -8.93
CA ILE A 299 -9.96 20.08 -9.07
C ILE A 299 -8.96 21.03 -9.73
N LEU A 300 -7.72 21.09 -9.23
CA LEU A 300 -6.72 22.00 -9.77
C LEU A 300 -6.30 21.64 -11.19
N ASN A 301 -6.24 20.33 -11.52
CA ASN A 301 -5.97 19.89 -12.89
C ASN A 301 -7.09 20.27 -13.86
N LEU A 302 -8.35 20.37 -13.40
CA LEU A 302 -9.47 20.83 -14.22
C LEU A 302 -9.54 22.35 -14.35
N ILE A 303 -9.25 23.09 -13.28
CA ILE A 303 -9.35 24.55 -13.25
C ILE A 303 -8.17 25.20 -13.97
N PHE A 304 -6.94 24.73 -13.74
CA PHE A 304 -5.78 25.36 -14.38
C PHE A 304 -5.70 24.94 -15.84
N PRO A 305 -5.64 25.87 -16.80
CA PRO A 305 -5.55 25.54 -18.21
C PRO A 305 -4.20 24.88 -18.50
N PRO A 306 -4.12 23.88 -19.39
CA PRO A 306 -2.85 23.31 -19.80
C PRO A 306 -1.95 24.40 -20.38
N GLU A 307 -0.76 24.58 -19.80
CA GLU A 307 0.28 25.42 -20.40
C GLU A 307 0.61 24.81 -21.77
N LYS A 308 0.33 25.57 -22.84
CA LYS A 308 0.83 25.23 -24.17
C LYS A 308 2.33 25.50 -24.14
N ASN A 309 3.11 24.44 -24.32
CA ASN A 309 4.51 24.58 -24.73
C ASN A 309 4.56 25.27 -26.10
#